data_AF-A0A8J5WH50-F1
#
_entry.id   AF-A0A8J5WH50-F1
#
_cell.length_a   1.000
_cell.length_b   1.000
_cell.length_c   1.000
_cell.angle_alpha   90.00
_cell.angle_beta   90.00
_cell.angle_gamma   90.00
#
_symmetry.space_group_name_H-M   'P 1'
#
loop_
_entity.id
_entity.type
_entity.pdbx_description
1 polymer ?
#
loop_
_entity_poly.entity_id
_entity_poly.type
_entity_poly.pdbx_seq_one_letter_code
_entity_poly.pdbx_strand_id
1 'polypeptide(L)'
;MEASYMFGPYKIDATEVFYSSPLSYAMVNLRPLLPVGTRLEQYHNASSLTFAIQDGPEAGQTVPHVHIHVIPRKKGDFEKNDEIYNAIDVKERELKEKLDLDIERKDRTMEEMANEANEYHTLFS
;
A
#
# COMPACT_ATOMS: atom_id res chain seq x y z
N MET A 1 15.58 20.66 3.21
CA MET A 1 14.18 21.02 3.50
C MET A 1 13.50 19.73 3.86
N GLU A 2 12.98 19.59 5.08
CA GLU A 2 12.17 18.42 5.43
C GLU A 2 10.91 18.46 4.58
N ALA A 3 10.81 17.55 3.61
CA ALA A 3 9.60 17.40 2.82
C ALA A 3 8.54 16.80 3.75
N SER A 4 7.52 17.59 4.09
CA SER A 4 6.33 17.07 4.78
C SER A 4 5.49 16.31 3.75
N TYR A 5 5.40 14.99 3.89
CA TYR A 5 4.56 14.14 3.04
C TYR A 5 3.12 14.10 3.57
N MET A 6 2.14 14.23 2.68
CA MET A 6 0.73 14.29 3.04
C MET A 6 -0.07 13.29 2.22
N PHE A 7 -0.86 12.45 2.88
CA PHE A 7 -1.83 11.57 2.26
C PHE A 7 -3.26 11.98 2.65
N GLY A 8 -3.91 12.81 1.85
CA GLY A 8 -5.19 13.43 2.24
C GLY A 8 -4.99 14.30 3.48
N PRO A 9 -5.80 14.12 4.56
CA PRO A 9 -5.63 14.87 5.80
C PRO A 9 -4.48 14.35 6.68
N TYR A 10 -3.85 13.23 6.33
CA TYR A 10 -2.88 12.54 7.18
C TYR A 10 -1.44 12.95 6.83
N LYS A 11 -0.62 13.18 7.86
CA LYS A 11 0.82 13.33 7.73
C LYS A 11 1.47 11.95 7.63
N ILE A 12 2.39 11.79 6.71
CA ILE A 12 3.17 10.57 6.51
C ILE A 12 4.59 10.83 6.99
N ASP A 13 5.11 9.94 7.83
CA ASP A 13 6.48 10.03 8.30
C ASP A 13 7.45 9.73 7.13
N ALA A 14 8.55 10.49 7.04
CA ALA A 14 9.52 10.31 5.97
C ALA A 14 10.14 8.90 5.97
N THR A 15 10.16 8.23 7.12
CA THR A 15 10.63 6.84 7.25
C THR A 15 9.74 5.82 6.57
N GLU A 16 8.48 6.17 6.25
CA GLU A 16 7.54 5.30 5.53
C GLU A 16 7.65 5.47 4.01
N VAL A 17 8.38 6.49 3.53
CA VAL A 17 8.54 6.84 2.12
C VAL A 17 9.83 6.24 1.58
N PHE A 18 9.72 5.34 0.59
CA PHE A 18 10.88 4.64 0.02
C PHE A 18 11.32 5.20 -1.34
N TYR A 19 10.51 6.07 -1.97
CA TYR A 19 10.87 6.74 -3.22
C TYR A 19 10.18 8.11 -3.31
N SER A 20 10.87 9.11 -3.84
CA SER A 20 10.30 10.43 -4.10
C SER A 20 10.84 11.03 -5.40
N SER A 21 10.01 11.86 -6.02
CA SER A 21 10.28 12.62 -7.24
C SER A 21 9.71 14.04 -7.09
N PRO A 22 9.93 14.96 -8.04
CA PRO A 22 9.36 16.31 -7.96
C PRO A 22 7.83 16.36 -7.90
N LEU A 23 7.12 15.32 -8.38
CA LEU A 23 5.66 15.33 -8.53
C LEU A 23 4.95 14.17 -7.83
N SER A 24 5.68 13.22 -7.25
CA SER A 24 5.09 11.99 -6.69
C SER A 24 6.03 11.36 -5.67
N TYR A 25 5.47 10.58 -4.74
CA TYR A 25 6.23 9.77 -3.78
C TYR A 25 5.56 8.40 -3.62
N ALA A 26 6.32 7.41 -3.17
CA ALA A 26 5.84 6.07 -2.87
C ALA A 26 6.15 5.72 -1.41
N MET A 27 5.15 5.17 -0.72
CA MET A 27 5.22 4.84 0.70
C MET A 27 4.72 3.41 0.95
N VAL A 28 5.16 2.81 2.05
CA VAL A 28 4.64 1.51 2.50
C VAL A 28 3.25 1.68 3.11
N ASN A 29 2.36 0.70 2.92
CA ASN A 29 0.98 0.79 3.38
C ASN A 29 0.83 0.20 4.79
N LEU A 30 0.27 0.91 5.78
CA LEU A 30 0.02 0.40 7.14
C LEU A 30 -0.61 -1.01 7.17
N ARG A 31 -1.51 -1.31 6.22
CA ARG A 31 -2.09 -2.65 5.99
C ARG A 31 -1.87 -3.10 4.55
N PRO A 32 -0.74 -3.77 4.26
CA PRO A 32 -0.37 -4.07 2.89
C PRO A 32 -1.34 -5.07 2.24
N LEU A 33 -1.66 -4.80 0.97
CA LEU A 33 -2.36 -5.73 0.09
C LEU A 33 -1.40 -6.58 -0.77
N LEU A 34 -0.11 -6.19 -0.88
CA LEU A 34 1.12 -6.86 -1.36
C LEU A 34 2.01 -5.82 -2.19
N PRO A 35 3.34 -5.98 -2.49
CA PRO A 35 4.27 -4.93 -3.11
C PRO A 35 4.83 -4.95 -4.61
N VAL A 36 5.26 -3.78 -5.13
CA VAL A 36 5.02 -3.02 -6.43
C VAL A 36 5.71 -3.28 -7.83
N GLY A 37 6.55 -4.26 -8.15
CA GLY A 37 7.38 -4.16 -9.40
C GLY A 37 8.21 -5.37 -9.80
N THR A 38 9.16 -5.29 -10.75
CA THR A 38 10.07 -6.41 -11.11
C THR A 38 11.13 -6.72 -10.04
N ARG A 39 11.72 -5.69 -9.40
CA ARG A 39 12.58 -5.89 -8.22
C ARG A 39 11.78 -6.43 -7.02
N LEU A 40 10.48 -6.13 -6.98
CA LEU A 40 9.58 -6.58 -5.93
C LEU A 40 8.97 -7.95 -6.26
N GLU A 41 8.79 -8.29 -7.54
CA GLU A 41 8.50 -9.63 -8.04
C GLU A 41 9.65 -10.55 -7.68
N GLN A 42 10.90 -10.10 -7.86
CA GLN A 42 12.08 -10.83 -7.42
C GLN A 42 12.14 -10.95 -5.89
N TYR A 43 11.97 -9.84 -5.15
CA TYR A 43 12.00 -9.86 -3.68
C TYR A 43 10.90 -10.75 -3.08
N HIS A 44 9.66 -10.64 -3.58
CA HIS A 44 8.52 -11.39 -3.08
C HIS A 44 8.31 -12.73 -3.78
N ASN A 45 9.14 -13.08 -4.75
CA ASN A 45 8.98 -14.29 -5.57
C ASN A 45 7.60 -14.36 -6.25
N ALA A 46 7.14 -13.22 -6.77
CA ALA A 46 5.90 -13.03 -7.54
C ALA A 46 6.19 -12.96 -9.05
N SER A 47 5.15 -13.07 -9.88
CA SER A 47 5.30 -13.18 -11.34
C SER A 47 4.46 -12.18 -12.14
N SER A 48 3.63 -11.40 -11.47
CA SER A 48 2.78 -10.38 -12.10
C SER A 48 2.42 -9.30 -11.08
N LEU A 49 1.81 -8.21 -11.54
CA LEU A 49 1.35 -7.10 -10.69
C LEU A 49 -0.08 -6.70 -11.07
N THR A 50 -0.84 -6.20 -10.11
CA THR A 50 -2.11 -5.52 -10.26
C THR A 50 -1.92 -4.05 -9.89
N PHE A 51 -2.28 -3.15 -10.80
CA PHE A 51 -2.34 -1.72 -10.56
C PHE A 51 -3.82 -1.31 -10.46
N ALA A 52 -4.21 -0.63 -9.38
CA ALA A 52 -5.58 -0.19 -9.17
C ALA A 52 -5.63 1.28 -8.72
N ILE A 53 -6.58 2.03 -9.29
CA ILE A 53 -6.91 3.42 -8.92
C ILE A 53 -8.40 3.46 -8.61
N GLN A 54 -8.74 3.92 -7.41
CA GLN A 54 -10.12 4.14 -6.99
C GLN A 54 -10.39 5.65 -7.08
N ASP A 55 -10.84 6.10 -8.25
CA ASP A 55 -11.11 7.52 -8.54
C ASP A 55 -12.56 7.87 -8.17
N GLY A 56 -12.73 8.39 -6.95
CA GLY A 56 -14.00 8.83 -6.40
C GLY A 56 -14.67 7.83 -5.45
N PRO A 57 -15.66 8.28 -4.65
CA PRO A 57 -16.29 7.47 -3.61
C PRO A 57 -16.96 6.18 -4.13
N GLU A 58 -17.61 6.25 -5.29
CA GLU A 58 -18.30 5.12 -5.92
C GLU A 58 -17.33 4.05 -6.44
N ALA A 59 -16.05 4.40 -6.65
CA ALA A 59 -14.99 3.47 -6.99
C ALA A 59 -14.32 2.84 -5.75
N GLY A 60 -14.81 3.14 -4.53
CA GLY A 60 -14.27 2.61 -3.28
C GLY A 60 -13.26 3.52 -2.58
N GLN A 61 -12.97 4.72 -3.10
CA GLN A 61 -11.94 5.60 -2.54
C GLN A 61 -12.20 5.95 -1.06
N THR A 62 -11.23 5.64 -0.20
CA THR A 62 -11.34 5.97 1.23
C THR A 62 -10.64 7.24 1.67
N VAL A 63 -9.47 7.52 1.10
CA VAL A 63 -8.71 8.75 1.37
C VAL A 63 -8.88 9.69 0.17
N PRO A 64 -9.33 10.96 0.37
CA PRO A 64 -9.53 11.93 -0.71
C PRO A 64 -8.20 12.50 -1.21
N HIS A 65 -7.33 11.62 -1.71
CA HIS A 65 -6.07 11.92 -2.34
C HIS A 65 -5.81 10.83 -3.37
N VAL A 66 -5.51 11.21 -4.62
CA VAL A 66 -5.21 10.25 -5.68
C VAL A 66 -4.00 9.40 -5.27
N HIS A 67 -4.19 8.09 -5.30
CA HIS A 67 -3.14 7.11 -5.05
C HIS A 67 -3.38 5.87 -5.92
N ILE A 68 -2.30 5.13 -6.15
CA ILE A 68 -2.33 3.90 -6.94
C ILE A 68 -1.93 2.75 -6.00
N HIS A 69 -2.78 1.74 -5.90
CA HIS A 69 -2.40 0.47 -5.28
C HIS A 69 -1.60 -0.34 -6.27
N VAL A 70 -0.45 -0.85 -5.85
CA VAL A 70 0.34 -1.77 -6.67
C VAL A 70 0.61 -3.06 -5.91
N ILE A 71 0.08 -4.15 -6.44
CA ILE A 71 -0.10 -5.42 -5.73
C ILE A 71 0.52 -6.56 -6.58
N PRO A 72 1.63 -7.18 -6.17
CA PRO A 72 2.23 -8.32 -6.81
C PRO A 72 1.39 -9.56 -6.60
N ARG A 73 1.44 -10.39 -7.62
CA ARG A 73 0.57 -11.53 -7.82
C ARG A 73 1.39 -12.79 -7.97
N LYS A 74 0.97 -13.83 -7.26
CA LYS A 74 1.52 -15.19 -7.36
C LYS A 74 0.47 -16.11 -7.93
N LYS A 75 0.89 -17.16 -8.60
CA LYS A 75 -0.05 -18.21 -9.02
C LYS A 75 -0.76 -18.79 -7.78
N GLY A 76 -2.08 -18.68 -7.75
CA GLY A 76 -2.91 -19.19 -6.66
C GLY A 76 -2.94 -18.32 -5.40
N ASP A 77 -2.56 -17.05 -5.49
CA ASP A 77 -2.75 -16.08 -4.38
C ASP A 77 -4.23 -15.78 -4.10
N PHE A 78 -5.08 -15.92 -5.11
CA PHE A 78 -6.54 -15.90 -5.00
C PHE A 78 -7.13 -17.13 -5.71
N GLU A 79 -8.17 -17.73 -5.13
CA GLU A 79 -8.92 -18.81 -5.78
C GLU A 79 -9.62 -18.32 -7.05
N LYS A 80 -10.17 -17.10 -6.99
CA LYS A 80 -10.69 -16.37 -8.16
C LYS A 80 -10.01 -15.02 -8.26
N ASN A 81 -9.40 -14.73 -9.42
CA ASN A 81 -8.64 -13.50 -9.60
C ASN A 81 -9.44 -12.22 -9.33
N ASP A 82 -10.74 -12.20 -9.59
CA ASP A 82 -11.59 -11.03 -9.35
C ASP A 82 -11.86 -10.75 -7.87
N GLU A 83 -11.55 -11.69 -6.97
CA GLU A 83 -11.68 -11.48 -5.52
C GLU A 83 -10.69 -10.44 -5.00
N ILE A 84 -9.65 -10.10 -5.78
CA ILE A 84 -8.72 -9.03 -5.43
C ILE A 84 -9.43 -7.69 -5.26
N TYR A 85 -10.44 -7.39 -6.07
CA TYR A 85 -11.19 -6.12 -6.00
C TYR A 85 -11.99 -6.05 -4.70
N ASN A 86 -12.68 -7.14 -4.36
CA ASN A 86 -13.38 -7.25 -3.08
C ASN A 86 -12.42 -7.16 -1.89
N ALA A 87 -11.24 -7.77 -1.99
CA ALA A 87 -10.24 -7.71 -0.94
C ALA A 87 -9.66 -6.31 -0.72
N ILE A 88 -9.49 -5.52 -1.79
CA ILE A 88 -9.10 -4.11 -1.71
C ILE A 88 -10.20 -3.31 -1.02
N ASP A 89 -11.44 -3.39 -1.51
CA ASP A 89 -12.59 -2.63 -0.98
C ASP A 89 -12.90 -2.96 0.48
N VAL A 90 -12.86 -4.25 0.86
CA VAL A 90 -13.10 -4.67 2.24
C VAL A 90 -12.03 -4.10 3.17
N LYS A 91 -10.75 -4.17 2.79
CA LYS A 91 -9.67 -3.62 3.64
C LYS A 91 -9.72 -2.10 3.76
N GLU A 92 -10.09 -1.41 2.69
CA GLU A 92 -10.33 0.03 2.69
C GLU A 92 -11.47 0.40 3.65
N ARG A 93 -12.60 -0.33 3.60
CA ARG A 93 -13.72 -0.14 4.52
C ARG A 93 -13.37 -0.44 5.96
N GLU A 94 -12.65 -1.54 6.22
CA GLU A 94 -12.15 -1.87 7.55
C GLU A 94 -11.20 -0.80 8.10
N LEU A 95 -10.43 -0.10 7.25
CA LEU A 95 -9.60 1.04 7.69
C LEU A 95 -10.46 2.19 8.23
N LYS A 96 -11.63 2.44 7.62
CA LYS A 96 -12.63 3.40 8.13
C LYS A 96 -13.35 2.89 9.39
N GLU A 97 -13.60 1.59 9.50
CA GLU A 97 -14.37 0.98 10.59
C GLU A 97 -13.52 0.63 11.84
N LYS A 98 -12.19 0.44 11.70
CA LYS A 98 -11.24 0.14 12.79
C LYS A 98 -10.89 1.32 13.71
N LEU A 99 -11.83 2.24 13.94
CA LEU A 99 -11.83 2.97 15.21
C LEU A 99 -12.35 2.12 16.37
N ASP A 100 -12.89 0.91 16.15
CA ASP A 100 -13.35 0.09 17.29
C ASP A 100 -13.15 -1.43 17.25
N LEU A 101 -13.13 -2.18 16.14
CA LEU A 101 -13.16 -3.66 16.26
C LEU A 101 -12.43 -4.40 15.14
N ASP A 102 -11.31 -5.06 15.46
CA ASP A 102 -10.84 -6.25 14.75
C ASP A 102 -9.71 -6.95 15.53
N ILE A 103 -9.99 -8.17 16.00
CA ILE A 103 -9.14 -8.93 16.95
C ILE A 103 -8.05 -9.77 16.23
N GLU A 104 -8.18 -10.02 14.92
CA GLU A 104 -7.27 -10.92 14.20
C GLU A 104 -6.23 -10.23 13.30
N ARG A 105 -6.33 -8.91 13.07
CA ARG A 105 -5.36 -8.17 12.23
C ARG A 105 -4.54 -7.20 13.07
N LYS A 106 -3.28 -7.58 13.33
CA LYS A 106 -2.30 -6.70 13.98
C LYS A 106 -1.84 -5.63 13.00
N ASP A 107 -2.04 -4.38 13.38
CA ASP A 107 -1.40 -3.26 12.70
C ASP A 107 0.12 -3.43 12.83
N ARG A 108 0.82 -3.09 11.74
CA ARG A 108 2.28 -3.14 11.74
C ARG A 108 2.81 -2.02 12.62
N THR A 109 3.93 -2.29 13.28
CA THR A 109 4.65 -1.27 14.02
C THR A 109 5.31 -0.29 13.06
N MET A 110 5.53 0.93 13.53
CA MET A 110 6.30 1.94 12.77
C MET A 110 7.71 1.45 12.44
N GLU A 111 8.31 0.64 13.32
CA GLU A 111 9.62 0.03 13.08
C GLU A 111 9.59 -0.97 11.92
N GLU A 112 8.60 -1.84 11.85
CA GLU A 112 8.42 -2.77 10.73
C GLU A 112 8.23 -2.03 9.40
N MET A 113 7.43 -0.96 9.41
CA MET A 113 7.21 -0.13 8.22
C MET A 113 8.48 0.59 7.78
N ALA A 114 9.23 1.18 8.71
CA ALA A 114 10.49 1.85 8.42
C ALA A 114 11.55 0.88 7.89
N ASN A 115 11.63 -0.34 8.44
CA ASN A 115 12.54 -1.37 7.95
C ASN A 115 12.20 -1.81 6.53
N GLU A 116 10.92 -2.07 6.24
CA GLU A 116 10.47 -2.41 4.88
C GLU A 116 10.76 -1.26 3.89
N ALA A 117 10.48 -0.01 4.29
CA ALA A 117 10.75 1.15 3.47
C ALA A 117 12.26 1.30 3.18
N ASN A 118 13.12 1.05 4.16
CA ASN A 118 14.57 1.03 3.98
C ASN A 118 15.02 -0.06 3.01
N GLU A 119 14.47 -1.27 3.12
CA GLU A 119 14.75 -2.35 2.16
C GLU A 119 14.35 -1.94 0.75
N TYR A 120 13.18 -1.34 0.57
CA TYR A 120 12.72 -0.83 -0.73
C TYR A 120 13.57 0.33 -1.23
N HIS A 121 14.02 1.22 -0.36
CA HIS A 121 14.91 2.32 -0.75
C HIS A 121 16.16 1.78 -1.44
N THR A 122 16.77 0.69 -0.93
CA THR A 122 17.92 0.06 -1.58
C THR A 122 17.62 -0.50 -2.98
N LEU A 123 16.36 -0.83 -3.26
CA LEU A 123 15.91 -1.32 -4.56
C LEU A 123 15.69 -0.20 -5.59
N PHE A 124 15.65 1.08 -5.19
CA PHE A 124 15.42 2.20 -6.12
C PHE A 124 16.51 3.28 -6.07
N SER A 125 17.61 2.98 -5.36
CA SER A 125 18.86 3.77 -5.31
C SER A 125 19.78 3.49 -6.49
#